data_AF-L0JY03-F1
#
_entry.id   AF-L0JY03-F1
#
_cell.length_a   1.000
_cell.length_b   1.000
_cell.length_c   1.000
_cell.angle_alpha   90.00
_cell.angle_beta   90.00
_cell.angle_gamma   90.00
#
_symmetry.space_group_name_H-M   'P 1'
#
loop_
_entity.id
_entity.type
_entity.pdbx_description
1 polymer ?
#
loop_
_entity_poly.entity_id
_entity_poly.type
_entity_poly.pdbx_seq_one_letter_code
_entity_poly.pdbx_strand_id
1 'polypeptide(L)' 'MQLDSRPTVSIPEEFDSAQAKLIYLYLREWPNASADEICTALGIEKGTFLSVARTLREREHVERVEGRYRLA' A
#
# COMPACT_ATOMS: atom_id res chain seq x y z
N MET A 1 9.33 31.76 11.19
CA MET A 1 8.41 30.95 10.39
C MET A 1 8.96 29.54 10.38
N GLN A 2 8.54 28.71 11.33
CA GLN A 2 8.95 27.31 11.42
C GLN A 2 8.15 26.58 10.34
N LEU A 3 8.79 26.20 9.23
CA LEU A 3 8.14 25.38 8.21
C LEU A 3 7.78 24.06 8.88
N ASP A 4 6.49 23.82 9.06
CA ASP A 4 5.93 22.53 9.44
C ASP A 4 6.69 21.43 8.70
N SER A 5 7.44 20.64 9.45
CA SER A 5 8.06 19.42 8.93
C SER A 5 6.96 18.41 8.75
N ARG A 6 6.11 18.62 7.74
CA ARG A 6 5.22 17.56 7.26
C ARG A 6 6.15 16.40 6.94
N PRO A 7 5.97 15.23 7.56
CA PRO A 7 6.80 14.08 7.22
C PRO A 7 6.66 13.88 5.72
N THR A 8 7.76 14.06 5.00
CA THR A 8 7.80 13.82 3.56
C THR A 8 7.50 12.34 3.39
N VAL A 9 6.32 12.03 2.87
CA VAL A 9 5.97 10.64 2.64
C VAL A 9 6.72 10.18 1.40
N SER A 10 7.84 9.50 1.62
CA SER A 10 8.62 8.89 0.55
C SER A 10 7.89 7.65 0.06
N ILE A 11 7.50 7.69 -1.21
CA ILE A 11 6.92 6.55 -1.93
C ILE A 11 8.01 6.08 -2.91
N PRO A 12 8.25 4.76 -3.04
CA PRO A 12 9.19 4.24 -4.03
C PRO A 12 8.91 4.80 -5.44
N GLU A 13 9.95 5.30 -6.12
CA GLU A 13 9.82 5.98 -7.42
C GLU A 13 9.46 5.00 -8.54
N GLU A 14 9.79 3.72 -8.37
CA GLU A 14 9.47 2.61 -9.26
C GLU A 14 7.97 2.26 -9.33
N PHE A 15 7.13 2.96 -8.57
CA PHE A 15 5.68 2.82 -8.65
C PHE A 15 5.12 3.71 -9.77
N ASP A 16 4.83 3.08 -10.91
CA ASP A 16 4.13 3.76 -12.02
C ASP A 16 2.61 3.84 -11.82
N SER A 17 2.04 2.97 -10.96
CA SER A 17 0.60 2.87 -10.72
C SER A 17 0.14 3.73 -9.54
N ALA A 18 -0.87 4.57 -9.75
CA ALA A 18 -1.53 5.31 -8.66
C ALA A 18 -2.12 4.37 -7.60
N GLN A 19 -2.67 3.22 -8.02
CA GLN A 19 -3.19 2.21 -7.10
C GLN A 19 -2.08 1.60 -6.23
N ALA A 20 -0.91 1.32 -6.81
CA ALA A 20 0.24 0.82 -6.05
C ALA A 20 0.68 1.81 -4.97
N LYS A 21 0.74 3.11 -5.32
CA LYS A 21 1.05 4.18 -4.36
C LYS A 21 0.02 4.25 -3.23
N LEU A 22 -1.27 4.21 -3.55
CA LEU A 22 -2.34 4.27 -2.54
C LEU A 22 -2.33 3.06 -1.60
N ILE A 23 -2.11 1.85 -2.13
CA ILE A 23 -2.00 0.63 -1.32
C ILE A 23 -0.78 0.72 -0.38
N TYR A 24 0.37 1.15 -0.90
CA TYR A 24 1.58 1.33 -0.09
C TYR A 24 1.37 2.34 1.03
N LEU A 25 0.80 3.50 0.71
CA LEU A 25 0.48 4.54 1.69
C LEU A 25 -0.51 4.05 2.75
N TYR A 26 -1.54 3.32 2.33
CA TYR A 26 -2.49 2.74 3.26
C TYR A 26 -1.82 1.75 4.21
N LEU A 27 -0.99 0.83 3.71
CA LEU A 27 -0.31 -0.16 4.55
C LEU A 27 0.77 0.45 5.46
N ARG A 28 1.31 1.62 5.11
CA ARG A 28 2.22 2.38 5.96
C ARG A 28 1.51 2.91 7.20
N GLU A 29 0.29 3.40 7.04
CA GLU A 29 -0.50 3.98 8.14
C GLU A 29 -1.32 2.91 8.89
N TRP A 30 -1.79 1.87 8.19
CA TRP A 30 -2.57 0.74 8.72
C TRP A 30 -1.92 -0.61 8.37
N PRO A 31 -0.85 -0.99 9.09
CA PRO A 31 -0.20 -2.28 8.87
C PRO A 31 -1.11 -3.45 9.28
N ASN A 32 -0.86 -4.62 8.69
CA ASN A 32 -1.61 -5.86 8.93
C ASN A 32 -3.08 -5.80 8.52
N ALA A 33 -3.42 -5.05 7.47
CA ALA A 33 -4.76 -4.98 6.94
C ALA A 33 -5.09 -6.17 6.02
N SER A 34 -6.32 -6.66 6.08
CA SER A 34 -6.86 -7.65 5.15
C SER A 34 -7.12 -7.03 3.76
N ALA A 35 -7.25 -7.88 2.74
CA ALA A 35 -7.63 -7.43 1.41
C ALA A 35 -8.95 -6.66 1.40
N ASP A 36 -9.93 -7.10 2.18
CA ASP A 36 -11.26 -6.49 2.21
C ASP A 36 -11.23 -5.11 2.89
N GLU A 37 -10.48 -4.95 3.98
CA GLU A 37 -10.27 -3.64 4.63
C GLU A 37 -9.63 -2.64 3.66
N ILE A 38 -8.59 -3.06 2.92
CA ILE A 38 -7.90 -2.21 1.95
C ILE A 38 -8.84 -1.84 0.79
N CYS A 39 -9.55 -2.82 0.23
CA CYS A 39 -10.47 -2.59 -0.90
C CYS A 39 -11.60 -1.64 -0.51
N THR A 40 -12.19 -1.82 0.68
CA THR A 40 -13.24 -0.94 1.19
C THR A 40 -12.72 0.47 1.45
N ALA A 41 -11.57 0.62 2.11
CA ALA A 41 -11.03 1.94 2.43
C ALA A 41 -10.60 2.74 1.19
N LEU A 42 -10.04 2.06 0.19
CA LEU A 42 -9.52 2.70 -1.02
C LEU A 42 -10.52 2.75 -2.18
N GLY A 43 -11.68 2.10 -2.05
CA GLY A 43 -12.67 1.99 -3.13
C GLY A 43 -12.13 1.24 -4.36
N ILE A 44 -11.23 0.27 -4.15
CA ILE A 44 -10.59 -0.50 -5.22
C ILE A 44 -11.27 -1.87 -5.33
N GLU A 45 -11.51 -2.33 -6.55
CA GLU A 45 -11.99 -3.69 -6.77
C GLU A 45 -10.99 -4.75 -6.29
N LYS A 46 -11.53 -5.84 -5.73
CA LYS A 46 -10.72 -6.93 -5.16
C LYS A 46 -9.78 -7.57 -6.19
N GLY A 47 -10.22 -7.76 -7.44
CA GLY A 47 -9.36 -8.29 -8.51
C GLY A 47 -8.17 -7.37 -8.81
N THR A 48 -8.42 -6.06 -8.92
CA THR A 48 -7.40 -5.03 -9.10
C THR A 48 -6.43 -5.01 -7.92
N PHE A 49 -6.93 -5.02 -6.68
CA PHE A 49 -6.08 -5.10 -5.49
C PHE A 49 -5.19 -6.34 -5.51
N LEU A 50 -5.75 -7.53 -5.78
CA LEU A 50 -4.98 -8.77 -5.78
C LEU A 50 -3.88 -8.79 -6.85
N SER A 51 -4.14 -8.21 -8.03
CA SER A 51 -3.15 -8.04 -9.09
C SER A 51 -2.02 -7.10 -8.66
N VAL A 52 -2.36 -5.91 -8.13
CA VAL A 52 -1.36 -4.93 -7.68
C VAL A 52 -0.57 -5.44 -6.48
N ALA A 53 -1.24 -6.05 -5.50
CA ALA A 53 -0.59 -6.63 -4.32
C ALA A 53 0.36 -7.78 -4.70
N ARG A 54 0.05 -8.55 -5.75
CA ARG A 54 1.00 -9.53 -6.30
C ARG A 54 2.26 -8.85 -6.82
N THR A 55 2.13 -7.82 -7.67
CA THR A 55 3.27 -7.06 -8.20
C THR A 55 4.12 -6.44 -7.09
N LEU A 56 3.49 -5.84 -6.08
CA LEU A 56 4.18 -5.26 -4.92
C LEU A 56 4.94 -6.31 -4.10
N ARG A 57 4.40 -7.53 -4.00
CA ARG A 57 5.07 -8.66 -3.34
C ARG A 57 6.24 -9.20 -4.14
N GLU A 58 6.10 -9.32 -5.45
CA GLU A 58 7.18 -9.77 -6.35
C GLU A 58 8.37 -8.79 -6.35
N ARG A 59 8.12 -7.52 -6.03
CA ARG A 59 9.14 -6.47 -5.86
C ARG A 59 9.52 -6.21 -4.40
N GLU A 60 9.11 -7.08 -3.48
CA GLU A 60 9.52 -7.02 -2.07
C GLU A 60 9.11 -5.72 -1.32
N HIS A 61 8.05 -5.03 -1.76
CA HIS A 61 7.54 -3.85 -1.05
C HIS A 61 6.43 -4.16 -0.04
N VAL A 62 5.70 -5.25 -0.27
CA VAL A 62 4.58 -5.71 0.54
C VAL A 62 4.78 -7.20 0.78
N GLU A 63 4.35 -7.69 1.93
CA GLU A 63 4.23 -9.11 2.20
C GLU A 63 2.82 -9.49 2.63
N ARG A 64 2.51 -10.78 2.57
CA ARG A 64 1.23 -11.34 3.02
C ARG A 64 1.49 -12.39 4.08
N VAL A 65 1.02 -12.15 5.29
CA VAL A 65 1.19 -13.00 6.46
C VAL A 65 -0.19 -13.31 7.03
N GLU A 66 -0.54 -14.60 7.13
CA GLU A 66 -1.82 -15.06 7.69
C GLU A 66 -3.05 -14.37 7.06
N GLY A 67 -2.99 -14.10 5.75
CA GLY A 67 -4.09 -13.46 5.03
C GLY A 67 -4.13 -11.93 5.13
N ARG A 68 -3.26 -11.31 5.93
CA ARG A 68 -3.10 -9.86 6.08
C ARG A 68 -1.89 -9.35 5.30
N TYR A 69 -1.92 -8.08 4.94
CA TYR A 69 -0.88 -7.40 4.17
C TYR A 69 -0.19 -6.36 5.04
N ARG A 70 1.11 -6.21 4.86
CA ARG A 70 1.95 -5.20 5.52
C ARG A 70 3.14 -4.86 4.62
N LEU A 71 3.79 -3.74 4.88
CA LEU A 71 5.06 -3.43 4.22
C LEU A 71 6.10 -4.51 4.60
N ALA A 72 6.93 -4.89 3.64
CA ALA A 72 8.04 -5.83 3.85
C ALA A 72 9.21 -5.17 4.59
#